data_AF-A0A9E4LT08-F1
#
_entry.id   AF-A0A9E4LT08-F1
#
_cell.length_a   1.000
_cell.length_b   1.000
_cell.length_c   1.000
_cell.angle_alpha   90.00
_cell.angle_beta   90.00
_cell.angle_gamma   90.00
#
_symmetry.space_group_name_H-M   'P 1'
#
loop_
_entity.id
_entity.type
_entity.pdbx_description
1 polymer ?
#
loop_
_entity_poly.entity_id
_entity_poly.type
_entity_poly.pdbx_seq_one_letter_code
_entity_poly.pdbx_strand_id
1 'polypeptide(L)'
;MSYTDADVSAAIAAMDKYRSGLHYEIGAALVVVGLSAERAVKEIAIRDDMIRVAHRAGASLRQIAEASGLGRKTVTAIVAADPLRA
;
A
#
# COMPACT_ATOMS: atom_id res chain seq x y z
N MET A 1 -22.79 1.29 12.75
CA MET A 1 -22.25 1.51 11.39
C MET A 1 -23.06 0.61 10.46
N SER A 2 -23.78 1.16 9.48
CA SER A 2 -24.47 0.36 8.46
C SER A 2 -23.82 0.65 7.11
N TYR A 3 -23.61 -0.41 6.31
CA TYR A 3 -23.16 -0.26 4.93
C TYR A 3 -24.32 0.20 4.06
N THR A 4 -24.04 1.08 3.10
CA THR A 4 -25.01 1.46 2.07
C THR A 4 -24.98 0.45 0.92
N ASP A 5 -26.06 0.40 0.13
CA ASP A 5 -26.08 -0.44 -1.09
C ASP A 5 -24.96 -0.06 -2.07
N ALA A 6 -24.56 1.22 -2.09
CA ALA A 6 -23.42 1.69 -2.87
C ALA A 6 -22.10 1.08 -2.37
N ASP A 7 -21.90 0.99 -1.04
CA ASP A 7 -20.70 0.37 -0.45
C ASP A 7 -20.63 -1.12 -0.80
N VAL A 8 -21.77 -1.82 -0.73
CA VAL A 8 -21.87 -3.24 -1.09
C VAL A 8 -21.60 -3.46 -2.58
N SER A 9 -22.20 -2.63 -3.44
CA SER A 9 -22.00 -2.70 -4.90
C SER A 9 -20.54 -2.45 -5.28
N ALA A 10 -19.90 -1.45 -4.67
CA ALA A 10 -18.49 -1.15 -4.90
C ALA A 10 -17.57 -2.30 -4.44
N ALA A 11 -17.89 -2.92 -3.29
CA ALA A 11 -17.15 -4.08 -2.80
C ALA A 11 -17.27 -5.27 -3.76
N ILE A 12 -18.47 -5.57 -4.26
CA ILE A 12 -18.70 -6.66 -5.23
C ILE A 12 -17.89 -6.40 -6.51
N ALA A 13 -17.95 -5.19 -7.06
CA ALA A 13 -17.20 -4.83 -8.26
C ALA A 13 -15.68 -5.01 -8.07
N ALA A 14 -15.16 -4.62 -6.90
CA ALA A 14 -13.75 -4.83 -6.56
C ALA A 14 -13.38 -6.32 -6.44
N MET A 15 -14.28 -7.16 -5.93
CA MET A 15 -14.08 -8.61 -5.90
C MET A 15 -14.11 -9.22 -7.31
N ASP A 16 -15.07 -8.82 -8.15
CA ASP A 16 -15.23 -9.38 -9.49
C ASP A 16 -14.01 -9.10 -10.39
N LYS A 17 -13.35 -7.95 -10.21
CA LYS A 17 -12.05 -7.64 -10.84
C LYS A 17 -11.03 -8.76 -10.66
N TYR A 18 -10.98 -9.39 -9.49
CA TYR A 18 -9.98 -10.39 -9.11
C TYR A 18 -10.45 -11.83 -9.26
N ARG A 19 -11.77 -12.05 -9.23
CA ARG A 19 -12.36 -13.38 -9.31
C ARG A 19 -12.02 -14.12 -10.60
N SER A 20 -11.69 -13.39 -11.69
CA SER A 20 -11.21 -13.94 -12.96
C SER A 20 -12.11 -15.04 -13.55
N GLY A 21 -13.43 -14.95 -13.33
CA GLY A 21 -14.40 -15.95 -13.76
C GLY A 21 -14.38 -17.28 -12.99
N LEU A 22 -13.55 -17.42 -11.95
CA LEU A 22 -13.48 -18.62 -11.12
C LEU A 22 -14.51 -18.58 -9.99
N HIS A 23 -15.00 -19.75 -9.59
CA HIS A 23 -16.03 -19.89 -8.56
C HIS A 23 -15.50 -20.55 -7.30
N TYR A 24 -16.32 -20.51 -6.24
CA TYR A 24 -16.07 -21.18 -4.96
C TYR A 24 -14.72 -20.77 -4.34
N GLU A 25 -14.01 -21.72 -3.75
CA GLU A 25 -12.80 -21.48 -2.95
C GLU A 25 -11.67 -20.82 -3.75
N ILE A 26 -11.47 -21.24 -5.01
CA ILE A 26 -10.42 -20.68 -5.87
C ILE A 26 -10.70 -19.21 -6.19
N GLY A 27 -11.94 -18.91 -6.59
CA GLY A 27 -12.36 -17.53 -6.86
C GLY A 27 -12.24 -16.65 -5.62
N ALA A 28 -12.66 -17.16 -4.45
CA ALA A 28 -12.53 -16.44 -3.19
C ALA A 28 -11.07 -16.19 -2.79
N ALA A 29 -10.18 -17.18 -2.95
CA ALA A 29 -8.77 -17.04 -2.66
C ALA A 29 -8.10 -15.97 -3.55
N LEU A 30 -8.38 -15.97 -4.85
CA LEU A 30 -7.85 -14.94 -5.76
C LEU A 30 -8.34 -13.53 -5.41
N VAL A 31 -9.61 -13.39 -5.02
CA VAL A 31 -10.16 -12.12 -4.54
C VAL A 31 -9.37 -11.60 -3.33
N VAL A 32 -9.14 -12.46 -2.34
CA VAL A 32 -8.39 -12.06 -1.13
C VAL A 32 -6.95 -11.69 -1.46
N VAL A 33 -6.27 -12.45 -2.32
CA VAL A 33 -4.90 -12.16 -2.77
C VAL A 33 -4.85 -10.80 -3.49
N GLY A 34 -5.76 -10.55 -4.43
CA GLY A 34 -5.81 -9.31 -5.19
C GLY A 34 -6.08 -8.09 -4.32
N LEU A 35 -7.08 -8.17 -3.44
CA LEU A 35 -7.39 -7.09 -2.51
C LEU A 35 -6.25 -6.84 -1.51
N SER A 36 -5.56 -7.89 -1.05
CA SER A 36 -4.41 -7.75 -0.15
C SER A 36 -3.23 -7.10 -0.86
N ALA A 37 -2.98 -7.43 -2.13
CA ALA A 37 -1.96 -6.78 -2.93
C ALA A 37 -2.25 -5.30 -3.14
N GLU A 38 -3.49 -4.92 -3.46
CA GLU A 38 -3.89 -3.51 -3.56
C GLU A 38 -3.67 -2.74 -2.26
N ARG A 39 -4.04 -3.33 -1.11
CA ARG A 39 -3.82 -2.72 0.20
C ARG A 39 -2.32 -2.55 0.47
N ALA A 40 -1.52 -3.59 0.21
CA ALA A 40 -0.07 -3.52 0.39
C ALA A 40 0.57 -2.41 -0.47
N VAL A 41 0.16 -2.26 -1.73
CA VAL A 41 0.65 -1.19 -2.61
C VAL A 41 0.31 0.19 -2.05
N LYS A 42 -0.92 0.40 -1.56
CA LYS A 42 -1.34 1.67 -0.94
C LYS A 42 -0.53 1.99 0.31
N GLU A 43 -0.37 1.01 1.21
CA GLU A 43 0.40 1.17 2.44
C GLU A 43 1.89 1.44 2.14
N ILE A 44 2.47 0.78 1.14
CA ILE A 44 3.84 1.04 0.69
C ILE A 44 3.99 2.49 0.19
N ALA A 45 3.05 2.98 -0.62
CA ALA A 45 3.08 4.34 -1.12
C ALA A 45 3.00 5.36 0.03
N ILE A 46 2.08 5.17 0.97
CA ILE A 46 1.93 6.02 2.16
C ILE A 46 3.21 6.01 3.01
N ARG A 47 3.77 4.82 3.27
CA ARG A 47 5.02 4.67 4.02
C ARG A 47 6.15 5.44 3.35
N ASP A 48 6.32 5.27 2.05
CA ASP A 48 7.41 5.90 1.30
C ASP A 48 7.25 7.44 1.28
N ASP A 49 6.03 7.95 1.20
CA ASP A 49 5.75 9.38 1.36
C ASP A 49 6.08 9.89 2.77
N MET A 50 5.72 9.14 3.80
CA MET A 50 6.04 9.50 5.18
C MET A 50 7.54 9.42 5.48
N ILE A 51 8.28 8.50 4.84
CA ILE A 51 9.74 8.46 4.86
C ILE A 51 10.33 9.78 4.32
N ARG A 52 9.81 10.28 3.20
CA ARG A 52 10.26 11.55 2.61
C ARG A 52 9.92 12.73 3.52
N VAL A 53 8.71 12.78 4.09
CA VAL A 53 8.31 13.80 5.07
C VAL A 53 9.24 13.81 6.27
N ALA A 54 9.51 12.65 6.86
CA ALA A 54 10.40 12.52 8.02
C ALA A 54 11.82 13.00 7.70
N HIS A 55 12.36 12.63 6.53
CA HIS A 55 13.67 13.09 6.10
C HIS A 55 13.71 14.62 5.92
N ARG A 56 12.69 15.22 5.30
CA ARG A 56 12.60 16.70 5.17
C ARG A 56 12.49 17.40 6.52
N ALA A 57 11.85 16.76 7.50
CA ALA A 57 11.80 17.24 8.88
C ALA A 57 13.13 17.07 9.65
N GLY A 58 14.17 16.53 9.00
CA GLY A 58 15.52 16.41 9.56
C GLY A 58 15.84 15.06 10.20
N ALA A 59 14.96 14.06 10.10
CA ALA A 59 15.28 12.72 10.58
C ALA A 59 16.42 12.10 9.76
N SER A 60 17.38 11.46 10.44
CA SER A 60 18.48 10.79 9.76
C SER A 60 18.01 9.51 9.06
N LEU A 61 18.70 9.14 7.96
CA LEU A 61 18.44 7.86 7.26
C LEU A 61 18.51 6.64 8.18
N ARG A 62 19.28 6.71 9.28
CA ARG A 62 19.36 5.63 10.29
C ARG A 62 18.07 5.54 11.09
N GLN A 63 17.57 6.65 11.63
CA GLN A 63 16.31 6.67 12.40
C GLN A 63 15.14 6.21 11.56
N ILE A 64 15.10 6.62 10.29
CA ILE A 64 14.04 6.22 9.37
C ILE A 64 14.12 4.72 9.04
N ALA A 65 15.31 4.18 8.78
CA ALA A 65 15.50 2.75 8.56
C ALA A 65 15.05 1.91 9.77
N GLU A 66 15.40 2.35 10.97
CA GLU A 66 14.99 1.70 12.22
C GLU A 66 13.46 1.72 12.39
N ALA A 67 12.81 2.87 12.23
CA ALA A 67 11.36 3.01 12.40
C ALA A 67 10.55 2.29 11.31
N SER A 68 11.04 2.24 10.07
CA SER A 68 10.34 1.61 8.95
C SER A 68 10.62 0.11 8.82
N GLY A 69 11.62 -0.41 9.52
CA GLY A 69 12.12 -1.78 9.34
C GLY A 69 12.80 -2.02 7.98
N LEU A 70 13.06 -0.97 7.20
CA LEU A 70 13.68 -1.06 5.89
C LEU A 70 15.21 -0.96 5.97
N GLY A 71 15.88 -1.62 5.03
CA GLY A 71 17.32 -1.49 4.87
C GLY A 71 17.72 -0.06 4.48
N ARG A 72 18.89 0.39 4.94
CA ARG A 72 19.42 1.74 4.65
C ARG A 72 19.43 2.06 3.15
N LYS A 73 19.81 1.12 2.28
CA LYS A 73 19.82 1.32 0.82
C LYS A 73 18.44 1.66 0.26
N THR A 74 17.40 0.97 0.73
CA THR A 74 16.01 1.22 0.32
C THR A 74 15.56 2.61 0.75
N VAL A 75 15.82 2.97 2.02
CA VAL A 75 15.49 4.30 2.55
C VAL A 75 16.19 5.40 1.75
N THR A 76 17.48 5.24 1.45
CA THR A 76 18.23 6.19 0.62
C THR A 76 17.59 6.35 -0.75
N ALA A 77 17.18 5.26 -1.41
CA ALA A 77 16.53 5.32 -2.73
C ALA A 77 15.18 6.06 -2.68
N ILE A 78 14.35 5.79 -1.67
CA ILE A 78 13.05 6.45 -1.50
C ILE A 78 13.21 7.97 -1.31
N VAL A 79 14.17 8.38 -0.47
CA VAL A 79 14.49 9.78 -0.19
C VAL A 79 15.15 10.48 -1.39
N ALA A 80 15.94 9.76 -2.19
CA ALA A 80 16.53 10.30 -3.41
C ALA A 80 15.49 10.53 -4.51
N ALA A 81 14.44 9.71 -4.55
CA ALA A 81 13.30 9.87 -5.46
C ALA A 81 12.25 10.88 -4.97
N ASP A 82 12.57 11.74 -4.00
CA ASP A 82 11.64 12.76 -3.48
C ASP A 82 11.42 13.87 -4.53
N PRO A 83 10.21 14.00 -5.10
CA PRO A 83 9.93 14.98 -6.14
C PRO A 83 9.97 16.44 -5.63
N LEU A 84 9.87 16.65 -4.31
CA LEU A 84 9.89 17.98 -3.70
C LEU A 84 11.30 18.45 -3.33
N ARG A 85 12.32 17.69 -3.72
CA ARG A 85 13.73 17.99 -3.42
C ARG A 85 14.44 18.76 -4.55
N ALA A 86 13.76 18.98 -5.67
CA ALA A 86 14.24 19.77 -6.80
C ALA A 86 14.32 21.27 -6.46
#